data_AF-A0A914T8U2-F1
#
_entry.id   AF-A0A914T8U2-F1
#
_cell.length_a   1.000
_cell.length_b   1.000
_cell.length_c   1.000
_cell.angle_alpha   90.00
_cell.angle_beta   90.00
_cell.angle_gamma   90.00
#
_symmetry.space_group_name_H-M   'P 1'
#
loop_
_entity.id
_entity.type
_entity.pdbx_description
1 polymer ?
#
loop_
_entity_poly.entity_id
_entity_poly.type
_entity_poly.pdbx_seq_one_letter_code
_entity_poly.pdbx_strand_id
1 'polypeptide(L)'
;MDNKNICHIPFFEFPANIVESFLIACYGGPLNNCQGVYLMAKQLRSVSIMNASIQNLETNITISNVVSQYQFAYENDEFNLMKKCVELIKSRFKYVKLFNEFQNLPKNILHELAVNVAMSPNLEIF
;
A
#
# COMPACT_ATOMS: atom_id res chain seq x y z
N MET A 1 4.16 19.19 -40.66
CA MET A 1 3.33 18.23 -39.88
C MET A 1 4.28 17.59 -38.89
N ASP A 2 4.37 18.16 -37.70
CA ASP A 2 5.36 17.74 -36.72
C ASP A 2 4.98 16.39 -36.13
N ASN A 3 5.90 15.44 -36.26
CA ASN A 3 5.89 14.16 -35.60
C ASN A 3 5.77 14.42 -34.10
N LYS A 4 4.56 14.31 -33.56
CA LYS A 4 4.33 14.27 -32.12
C LYS A 4 5.21 13.17 -31.58
N ASN A 5 6.11 13.52 -30.66
CA ASN A 5 6.76 12.57 -29.77
C ASN A 5 5.66 11.78 -29.05
N ILE A 6 5.24 10.66 -29.65
CA ILE A 6 4.40 9.69 -28.99
C ILE A 6 5.32 9.11 -27.92
N CYS A 7 5.16 9.61 -26.70
CA CYS A 7 5.76 9.02 -25.53
C CYS A 7 5.18 7.60 -25.45
N HIS A 8 5.96 6.61 -25.88
CA HIS A 8 5.61 5.21 -25.67
C HIS A 8 5.72 4.96 -24.17
N ILE A 9 4.63 5.20 -23.46
CA ILE A 9 4.50 4.81 -22.07
C ILE A 9 4.31 3.29 -22.09
N PRO A 10 5.24 2.50 -21.53
CA PRO A 10 5.12 1.04 -21.54
C PRO A 10 4.07 0.62 -20.50
N PHE A 11 2.79 0.76 -20.85
CA PHE A 11 1.69 0.24 -20.04
C PHE A 11 1.66 -1.30 -19.97
N PHE A 12 2.50 -1.97 -20.77
CA PHE A 12 2.55 -3.43 -20.91
C PHE A 12 2.94 -4.19 -19.63
N GLU A 13 3.48 -3.50 -18.63
CA GLU A 13 3.86 -4.10 -17.34
C GLU A 13 2.68 -4.18 -16.36
N PHE A 14 1.59 -3.45 -16.61
CA PHE A 14 0.41 -3.46 -15.73
C PHE A 14 -0.76 -4.25 -16.33
N PRO A 15 -1.47 -5.03 -15.51
CA PRO A 15 -2.74 -5.62 -15.90
C PRO A 15 -3.75 -4.55 -16.37
N ALA A 16 -4.58 -4.89 -17.36
CA ALA A 16 -5.52 -3.95 -17.98
C ALA A 16 -6.46 -3.26 -16.97
N ASN A 17 -6.87 -3.97 -15.92
CA ASN A 17 -7.71 -3.41 -14.86
C ASN A 17 -7.00 -2.33 -14.02
N ILE A 18 -5.67 -2.40 -13.87
CA ILE A 18 -4.88 -1.35 -13.21
C ILE A 18 -4.77 -0.12 -14.11
N VAL A 19 -4.51 -0.35 -15.41
CA VAL A 19 -4.46 0.74 -16.41
C VAL A 19 -5.79 1.47 -16.47
N GLU A 20 -6.90 0.74 -16.53
CA GLU A 20 -8.25 1.30 -16.50
C GLU A 20 -8.50 2.09 -15.21
N SER A 21 -8.17 1.52 -14.05
CA SER A 21 -8.36 2.20 -12.75
C SER A 21 -7.52 3.47 -12.64
N PHE A 22 -6.29 3.47 -13.16
CA PHE A 22 -5.43 4.64 -13.23
C PHE A 22 -6.01 5.72 -14.14
N LEU A 23 -6.50 5.36 -15.33
CA LEU A 23 -7.15 6.30 -16.24
C LEU A 23 -8.38 6.94 -15.60
N ILE A 24 -9.22 6.14 -14.94
CA ILE A 24 -10.37 6.65 -14.19
C ILE A 24 -9.93 7.66 -13.13
N ALA A 25 -8.86 7.36 -12.38
CA ALA A 25 -8.31 8.27 -11.38
C ALA A 25 -7.79 9.59 -11.99
N CYS A 26 -7.18 9.56 -13.17
CA CYS A 26 -6.76 10.78 -13.89
C CYS A 26 -7.92 11.73 -14.20
N TYR A 27 -9.13 11.19 -14.39
CA TYR A 27 -10.35 11.97 -14.65
C TYR A 27 -11.16 12.26 -13.38
N GLY A 28 -10.57 12.06 -12.18
CA GLY A 28 -11.22 12.33 -10.91
C GLY A 28 -12.26 11.27 -10.49
N GLY A 29 -12.24 10.10 -11.11
CA GLY A 29 -13.09 8.97 -10.73
C GLY A 29 -12.58 8.21 -9.50
N PRO A 30 -13.27 7.12 -9.12
CA PRO A 30 -12.92 6.33 -7.94
C PRO A 30 -11.58 5.60 -8.10
N LEU A 31 -10.81 5.56 -7.00
CA LEU A 31 -9.55 4.80 -6.90
C LEU A 31 -9.83 3.33 -6.57
N ASN A 32 -10.22 2.57 -7.58
CA ASN A 32 -10.27 1.11 -7.47
C ASN A 32 -8.86 0.52 -7.57
N ASN A 33 -8.60 -0.57 -6.85
CA ASN A 33 -7.31 -1.25 -6.86
C ASN A 33 -6.12 -0.30 -6.52
N CYS A 34 -6.27 0.43 -5.41
CA CYS A 34 -5.37 1.52 -5.00
C CYS A 34 -3.88 1.16 -5.00
N GLN A 35 -3.51 -0.06 -4.60
CA GLN A 35 -2.10 -0.48 -4.59
C GLN A 35 -1.52 -0.52 -6.02
N GLY A 36 -2.24 -1.10 -6.98
CA GLY A 36 -1.79 -1.14 -8.37
C GLY A 36 -1.79 0.25 -9.00
N VAL A 37 -2.82 1.06 -8.73
CA VAL A 37 -2.87 2.46 -9.20
C VAL A 37 -1.71 3.29 -8.62
N TYR A 38 -1.36 3.09 -7.35
CA TYR A 38 -0.19 3.72 -6.75
C TYR A 38 1.11 3.31 -7.46
N LEU A 39 1.34 2.01 -7.70
CA LEU A 39 2.57 1.54 -8.35
C LEU A 39 2.71 2.12 -9.76
N MET A 40 1.60 2.15 -10.50
CA MET A 40 1.55 2.76 -11.82
C MET A 40 1.79 4.28 -11.75
N ALA A 41 1.17 4.97 -10.80
CA ALA A 41 1.40 6.40 -10.59
C ALA A 41 2.86 6.70 -10.21
N LYS A 42 3.50 5.84 -9.41
CA LYS A 42 4.91 5.92 -9.04
C LYS A 42 5.82 5.77 -10.26
N GLN A 43 5.57 4.77 -11.11
CA GLN A 43 6.30 4.58 -12.36
C GLN A 43 6.16 5.76 -13.33
N LEU A 44 4.95 6.31 -13.43
CA LEU A 44 4.65 7.47 -14.27
C LEU A 44 4.97 8.82 -13.63
N ARG A 45 5.47 8.81 -12.38
CA ARG A 45 5.77 10.01 -11.58
C ARG A 45 4.57 10.97 -11.44
N SER A 46 3.36 10.42 -11.40
CA SER A 46 2.12 11.17 -11.18
C SER A 46 1.89 11.38 -9.69
N VAL A 47 2.51 12.42 -9.14
CA VAL A 47 2.53 12.71 -7.70
C VAL A 47 1.12 12.88 -7.11
N SER A 48 0.20 13.52 -7.84
CA SER A 48 -1.18 13.71 -7.38
C SER A 48 -1.92 12.39 -7.17
N ILE A 49 -1.79 11.46 -8.12
CA ILE A 49 -2.45 10.15 -8.06
C ILE A 49 -1.77 9.25 -7.03
N MET A 50 -0.43 9.32 -6.91
CA MET A 50 0.30 8.63 -5.83
C MET A 50 -0.25 9.03 -4.47
N ASN A 51 -0.31 10.34 -4.18
CA ASN A 51 -0.77 10.87 -2.90
C ASN A 51 -2.23 10.50 -2.63
N ALA A 52 -3.11 10.62 -3.64
CA ALA A 52 -4.51 10.23 -3.51
C ALA A 52 -4.67 8.73 -3.23
N SER A 53 -3.84 7.88 -3.85
CA SER A 53 -3.84 6.42 -3.63
C SER A 53 -3.38 6.07 -2.23
N ILE A 54 -2.29 6.68 -1.73
CA ILE A 54 -1.83 6.47 -0.35
C ILE A 54 -2.87 6.97 0.65
N GLN A 55 -3.44 8.15 0.44
CA GLN A 55 -4.49 8.67 1.31
C GLN A 55 -5.69 7.71 1.38
N ASN A 56 -6.10 7.14 0.24
CA ASN A 56 -7.17 6.15 0.21
C ASN A 56 -6.81 4.89 1.01
N LEU A 57 -5.61 4.34 0.82
CA LEU A 57 -5.12 3.18 1.58
C LEU A 57 -5.11 3.46 3.08
N GLU A 58 -4.58 4.61 3.49
CA GLU A 58 -4.54 5.05 4.88
C GLU A 58 -5.93 5.20 5.52
N THR A 59 -6.95 5.59 4.75
CA THR A 59 -8.33 5.71 5.26
C THR A 59 -9.07 4.38 5.30
N ASN A 60 -8.63 3.39 4.52
CA ASN A 60 -9.33 2.11 4.34
C ASN A 60 -8.57 0.92 4.97
N ILE A 61 -7.77 1.19 6.01
CA ILE A 61 -7.13 0.14 6.81
C ILE A 61 -8.19 -0.56 7.65
N THR A 62 -8.27 -1.88 7.52
CA THR A 62 -9.19 -2.75 8.24
C THR A 62 -8.44 -3.94 8.80
N ILE A 63 -9.04 -4.64 9.77
CA ILE A 63 -8.41 -5.84 10.34
C ILE A 63 -8.10 -6.87 9.24
N SER A 64 -8.99 -7.02 8.25
CA SER A 64 -8.84 -8.00 7.17
C SER A 64 -7.77 -7.66 6.13
N ASN A 65 -7.29 -6.41 6.04
CA ASN A 65 -6.29 -6.01 5.05
C ASN A 65 -5.01 -5.40 5.66
N VAL A 66 -4.94 -5.28 6.99
CA VAL A 66 -3.84 -4.55 7.66
C VAL A 66 -2.47 -5.19 7.40
N VAL A 67 -2.42 -6.52 7.26
CA VAL A 67 -1.17 -7.24 7.03
C VAL A 67 -0.65 -6.99 5.62
N SER A 68 -1.51 -7.19 4.61
CA SER A 68 -1.16 -6.93 3.21
C SER A 68 -0.89 -5.44 2.96
N GLN A 69 -1.58 -4.52 3.63
CA GLN A 69 -1.27 -3.09 3.57
C GLN A 69 0.06 -2.74 4.26
N TYR A 70 0.37 -3.34 5.41
CA TYR A 70 1.67 -3.14 6.06
C TYR A 70 2.82 -3.60 5.17
N GLN A 71 2.71 -4.81 4.61
CA GLN A 71 3.70 -5.33 3.67
C GLN A 71 3.90 -4.41 2.48
N PHE A 72 2.80 -3.99 1.84
CA PHE A 72 2.85 -3.05 0.73
C PHE A 72 3.54 -1.74 1.10
N ALA A 73 3.21 -1.19 2.27
CA ALA A 73 3.79 0.06 2.74
C ALA A 73 5.29 -0.07 3.04
N TYR A 74 5.72 -1.19 3.62
CA TYR A 74 7.13 -1.51 3.83
C TYR A 74 7.90 -1.62 2.51
N GLU A 75 7.36 -2.35 1.53
CA GLU A 75 7.99 -2.54 0.22
C GLU A 75 8.09 -1.25 -0.61
N ASN A 76 7.30 -0.23 -0.26
CA ASN A 76 7.22 1.03 -0.99
C ASN A 76 7.74 2.25 -0.22
N ASP A 77 8.32 2.05 0.97
CA ASP A 77 8.82 3.10 1.86
C ASP A 77 7.75 4.12 2.31
N GLU A 78 6.51 3.66 2.48
CA GLU A 78 5.36 4.50 2.84
C GLU A 78 5.16 4.56 4.37
N PHE A 79 6.03 5.33 5.03
CA PHE A 79 6.14 5.38 6.50
C PHE A 79 4.84 5.70 7.25
N ASN A 80 4.02 6.62 6.74
CA ASN A 80 2.77 6.99 7.40
C ASN A 80 1.75 5.85 7.37
N LEU A 81 1.64 5.16 6.23
CA LEU A 81 0.79 3.99 6.08
C LEU A 81 1.30 2.83 6.96
N MET A 82 2.62 2.59 6.99
CA MET A 82 3.24 1.62 7.89
C MET A 82 2.86 1.89 9.35
N LYS A 83 3.00 3.15 9.81
CA LYS A 83 2.69 3.54 11.18
C LYS A 83 1.22 3.24 11.54
N LYS A 84 0.27 3.63 10.69
CA LYS A 84 -1.17 3.36 10.91
C LYS A 84 -1.46 1.87 10.93
N CYS A 85 -0.82 1.08 10.06
CA CYS A 85 -0.96 -0.38 10.07
C CYS A 85 -0.43 -0.98 11.38
N VAL A 86 0.75 -0.53 11.85
CA VAL A 86 1.35 -1.00 13.11
C VAL A 86 0.44 -0.70 14.30
N GLU A 87 -0.18 0.49 14.36
CA GLU A 87 -1.13 0.85 15.42
C GLU A 87 -2.34 -0.10 15.46
N LEU A 88 -2.90 -0.44 14.31
CA LEU A 88 -4.01 -1.40 14.24
C LEU A 88 -3.56 -2.83 14.57
N ILE A 89 -2.41 -3.27 14.06
CA ILE A 89 -1.82 -4.58 14.37
C ILE A 89 -1.60 -4.73 15.87
N LYS A 90 -1.04 -3.71 16.53
CA LYS A 90 -0.85 -3.70 17.99
C LYS A 90 -2.17 -3.89 18.73
N SER A 91 -3.17 -3.05 18.43
CA SER A 91 -4.45 -3.07 19.14
C SER A 91 -5.26 -4.36 18.90
N ARG A 92 -4.99 -5.10 17.83
CA ARG A 92 -5.72 -6.33 17.44
C ARG A 92 -4.80 -7.55 17.27
N PHE A 93 -3.60 -7.54 17.86
CA PHE A 93 -2.56 -8.54 17.60
C PHE A 93 -3.02 -9.98 17.79
N LYS A 94 -3.84 -10.22 18.84
CA LYS A 94 -4.41 -11.55 19.15
C LYS A 94 -5.19 -12.16 17.98
N TYR A 95 -5.84 -11.33 17.17
CA TYR A 95 -6.59 -11.74 15.98
C TYR A 95 -5.70 -11.76 14.74
N VAL A 96 -4.90 -10.71 14.53
CA VAL A 96 -4.07 -10.55 13.33
C VAL A 96 -3.07 -11.69 13.16
N LYS A 97 -2.46 -12.17 14.26
CA LYS A 97 -1.48 -13.28 14.22
C LYS A 97 -2.04 -14.60 13.69
N LEU A 98 -3.38 -14.74 13.65
CA LEU A 98 -4.07 -15.94 13.16
C LEU A 98 -4.28 -15.91 11.64
N PHE A 99 -4.08 -14.78 10.98
CA PHE A 99 -4.25 -14.68 9.53
C PHE A 99 -3.11 -15.35 8.78
N ASN A 100 -3.45 -16.07 7.72
CA ASN A 100 -2.48 -16.71 6.83
C ASN A 100 -1.48 -15.70 6.25
N GLU A 101 -1.95 -14.49 5.92
CA GLU A 101 -1.09 -13.40 5.44
C GLU A 101 0.01 -13.07 6.46
N PHE A 102 -0.31 -13.06 7.76
CA PHE A 102 0.65 -12.76 8.81
C PHE A 102 1.69 -13.87 8.94
N GLN A 103 1.25 -15.13 8.87
CA GLN A 103 2.12 -16.30 8.98
C GLN A 103 3.08 -16.44 7.79
N ASN A 104 2.67 -15.93 6.62
CA ASN A 104 3.45 -15.96 5.39
C ASN A 104 4.28 -14.70 5.15
N LEU A 105 4.35 -13.77 6.11
CA LEU A 105 5.18 -12.57 5.97
C LEU A 105 6.66 -12.94 5.78
N PRO A 106 7.37 -12.26 4.86
CA PRO A 106 8.81 -12.39 4.74
C PRO A 106 9.52 -12.07 6.06
N LYS A 107 10.58 -12.82 6.40
CA LYS A 107 11.28 -12.71 7.68
C LYS A 107 11.77 -11.29 8.00
N ASN A 108 12.23 -10.55 7.00
CA ASN A 108 12.66 -9.15 7.15
C ASN A 108 11.49 -8.24 7.54
N ILE A 109 10.33 -8.42 6.92
CA ILE A 109 9.11 -7.65 7.22
C ILE A 109 8.58 -8.00 8.60
N LEU A 110 8.58 -9.29 8.96
CA LEU A 110 8.16 -9.74 10.27
C LEU A 110 9.09 -9.20 11.37
N HIS A 111 10.40 -9.19 11.12
CA HIS A 111 11.38 -8.62 12.06
C HIS A 111 11.15 -7.12 12.25
N GLU A 112 11.00 -6.37 11.16
CA GLU A 112 10.70 -4.93 11.23
C GLU A 112 9.39 -4.67 11.98
N LEU A 113 8.35 -5.47 11.71
CA LEU A 113 7.08 -5.36 12.41
C LEU A 113 7.24 -5.64 13.90
N ALA A 114 8.01 -6.67 14.27
CA ALA A 114 8.27 -7.00 15.67
C ALA A 114 9.01 -5.87 16.40
N VAL A 115 10.02 -5.24 15.76
CA VAL A 115 10.73 -4.07 16.30
C VAL A 115 9.76 -2.91 16.51
N ASN A 116 8.97 -2.56 15.50
CA ASN A 116 8.00 -1.47 15.58
C ASN A 116 6.88 -1.75 16.59
N VAL A 117 6.51 -3.02 16.79
CA VAL A 117 5.58 -3.45 17.83
C VAL A 117 6.20 -3.29 19.21
N ALA A 118 7.38 -3.88 19.44
CA ALA A 118 8.07 -3.90 20.73
C ALA A 118 8.53 -2.51 21.21
N MET A 119 8.87 -1.60 20.30
CA MET A 119 9.30 -0.23 20.64
C MET A 119 8.14 0.71 21.03
N SER A 120 6.90 0.22 21.11
CA SER A 120 5.78 1.02 21.63
C SER A 120 5.76 0.99 23.16
N PRO A 121 5.77 2.14 23.85
CA PRO A 121 5.78 2.21 25.32
C PRO A 121 4.50 1.69 26.01
N ASN A 122 3.52 1.18 25.26
CA ASN A 122 2.21 0.74 25.75
C ASN A 122 1.96 -0.77 25.59
N LEU A 123 2.99 -1.59 25.32
CA LEU A 123 2.81 -3.05 25.35
C LEU A 123 2.85 -3.55 26.80
N GLU A 124 1.70 -3.64 27.43
CA GLU A 124 1.52 -4.60 28.52
C GLU A 124 1.57 -6.01 27.92
N ILE A 125 2.71 -6.68 28.15
CA ILE A 125 2.95 -8.07 27.77
C ILE A 125 2.07 -8.94 28.68
N PHE A 126 0.97 -9.47 28.15
CA PHE A 126 0.18 -10.56 28.75
C PHE A 126 -0.23 -11.60 27.71
#